data_AF-A0A958S4K6-F1
#
_entry.id   AF-A0A958S4K6-F1
#
_cell.length_a   1.000
_cell.length_b   1.000
_cell.length_c   1.000
_cell.angle_alpha   90.00
_cell.angle_beta   90.00
_cell.angle_gamma   90.00
#
_symmetry.space_group_name_H-M   'P 1'
#
loop_
_entity.id
_entity.type
_entity.pdbx_description
1 polymer ?
#
loop_
_entity_poly.entity_id
_entity_poly.type
_entity_poly.pdbx_seq_one_letter_code
_entity_poly.pdbx_strand_id
1 'polypeptide(L)'
;MLAIRIVSGPQTGAVIPLNSGTATIGRSEDCSFQLVSPGVSKQHAKIEVLSGKIIISDLDSKNGTFVNGVQIRNKSLKEGDRIALHDVLMELIDTEKEKPLMVPPPNIHYPPQFGNVAYQHQPFQQPSEAQYHPPSQGSQLHMAANNEEVPQNINANEFMTMINNYVEDVVLPGVYRLPQYLEFKWVLGIFMAGFIILVTALSTIPLLRILKTSIERESQEHALTIAKHLADDNLNAIGQGLNTAVSVAGALKRPGVVDALVISNVDGSIIAPASKAGSYPDIAFVHDARKRGKEAVAQVDSDTVVALAPLEFFNAETGSRGITAYSVVVYDMGSLAVDDGKTLSLFIQTLFIGLLIGGILFFFLYKMIEYPLKSMNLQLNDALKSGGSHITIDYDFPVLQNLASNISSALTRTSDSGSSNAMTSFEPDRTHEMNNLVELIGFGSLTINGNDRTISAMNAVFQEKSHMNLQDSLYMSVNEIPDQALKLSLIDLLERVDAEPDQIITNELEFNGESYQLAAQAVQGSQGISYYVIVLLPNDGGYDE
;
A
#
# COMPACT_ATOMS: atom_id res chain seq x y z
N MET A 1 -28.98 8.11 -35.87
CA MET A 1 -27.85 7.20 -36.25
C MET A 1 -26.93 7.02 -35.05
N LEU A 2 -26.47 5.80 -34.73
CA LEU A 2 -25.62 5.57 -33.55
C LEU A 2 -24.16 5.93 -33.83
N ALA A 3 -23.52 6.60 -32.87
CA ALA A 3 -22.13 6.99 -32.94
C ALA A 3 -21.46 6.90 -31.56
N ILE A 4 -20.14 6.78 -31.56
CA ILE A 4 -19.32 6.87 -30.36
C ILE A 4 -18.74 8.28 -30.30
N ARG A 5 -19.03 9.00 -29.22
CA ARG A 5 -18.45 10.31 -28.93
C ARG A 5 -17.35 10.16 -27.90
N ILE A 6 -16.17 10.72 -28.16
CA ILE A 6 -15.09 10.78 -27.18
C ILE A 6 -15.38 11.94 -26.22
N VAL A 7 -15.62 11.62 -24.96
CA VAL A 7 -15.94 12.57 -23.89
C VAL A 7 -14.67 13.07 -23.20
N SER A 8 -13.66 12.21 -23.05
CA SER A 8 -12.36 12.54 -22.45
C SER A 8 -11.23 11.78 -23.15
N GLY A 9 -10.08 12.44 -23.35
CA GLY A 9 -8.87 11.86 -23.92
C GLY A 9 -8.26 12.75 -25.01
N PRO A 10 -7.18 12.30 -25.67
CA PRO A 10 -6.47 13.08 -26.70
C PRO A 10 -7.33 13.52 -27.89
N GLN A 11 -8.47 12.86 -28.10
CA GLN A 11 -9.41 13.10 -29.20
C GLN A 11 -10.81 13.52 -28.71
N THR A 12 -10.90 14.17 -27.54
CA THR A 12 -12.19 14.69 -27.01
C THR A 12 -12.97 15.50 -28.05
N GLY A 13 -14.27 15.22 -28.15
CA GLY A 13 -15.19 15.84 -29.12
C GLY A 13 -15.28 15.12 -30.46
N ALA A 14 -14.39 14.16 -30.74
CA ALA A 14 -14.53 13.33 -31.93
C ALA A 14 -15.79 12.45 -31.85
N VAL A 15 -16.54 12.40 -32.95
CA VAL A 15 -17.73 11.57 -33.10
C VAL A 15 -17.50 10.59 -34.23
N ILE A 16 -17.65 9.31 -33.93
CA ILE A 16 -17.30 8.22 -34.83
C ILE A 16 -18.57 7.40 -35.13
N PRO A 17 -19.04 7.35 -36.38
CA PRO A 17 -20.26 6.64 -36.73
C PRO A 17 -20.10 5.12 -36.54
N LEU A 18 -21.11 4.47 -35.97
CA LEU A 18 -21.18 3.01 -35.88
C LEU A 18 -21.99 2.45 -37.04
N ASN A 19 -21.30 1.78 -37.97
CA ASN A 19 -21.93 1.06 -39.08
C ASN A 19 -22.24 -0.39 -38.68
N SER A 20 -23.17 -1.03 -39.39
CA SER A 20 -23.45 -2.46 -39.23
C SER A 20 -22.21 -3.31 -39.52
N GLY A 21 -21.96 -4.34 -38.69
CA GLY A 21 -20.79 -5.20 -38.81
C GLY A 21 -19.87 -5.11 -37.59
N THR A 22 -18.57 -5.34 -37.81
CA THR A 22 -17.55 -5.41 -36.76
C THR A 22 -16.57 -4.25 -36.91
N ALA A 23 -16.32 -3.52 -35.82
CA ALA A 23 -15.33 -2.45 -35.75
C ALA A 23 -14.34 -2.72 -34.60
N THR A 24 -13.05 -2.50 -34.85
CA THR A 24 -12.00 -2.64 -33.83
C THR A 24 -11.59 -1.26 -33.30
N ILE A 25 -11.31 -1.20 -31.99
CA ILE A 25 -10.89 0.02 -31.28
C ILE A 25 -9.54 -0.26 -30.64
N GLY A 26 -8.56 0.62 -30.86
CA GLY A 26 -7.23 0.47 -30.29
C GLY A 26 -6.28 1.54 -30.78
N ARG A 27 -5.02 1.52 -30.32
CA ARG A 27 -4.02 2.51 -30.72
C ARG A 27 -3.38 2.27 -32.09
N SER A 28 -3.52 1.06 -32.65
CA SER A 28 -2.94 0.74 -33.97
C SER A 28 -3.67 1.50 -35.07
N GLU A 29 -2.95 1.91 -36.11
CA GLU A 29 -3.53 2.50 -37.33
C GLU A 29 -4.44 1.50 -38.07
N ASP A 30 -4.27 0.20 -37.84
CA ASP A 30 -5.09 -0.87 -38.41
C ASP A 30 -6.47 -1.02 -37.74
N CYS A 31 -6.74 -0.30 -36.64
CA CYS A 31 -8.05 -0.35 -35.99
C CYS A 31 -9.07 0.49 -36.75
N SER A 32 -10.32 0.02 -36.81
CA SER A 32 -11.41 0.80 -37.40
C SER A 32 -11.52 2.18 -36.74
N PHE A 33 -11.35 2.21 -35.41
CA PHE A 33 -11.30 3.43 -34.60
C PHE A 33 -9.94 3.51 -33.90
N GLN A 34 -9.04 4.27 -34.50
CA GLN A 34 -7.74 4.54 -33.92
C GLN A 34 -7.86 5.55 -32.76
N LEU A 35 -7.39 5.13 -31.58
CA LEU A 35 -7.26 5.96 -30.39
C LEU A 35 -5.80 6.33 -30.16
N VAL A 36 -5.47 7.62 -30.20
CA VAL A 36 -4.11 8.12 -30.01
C VAL A 36 -3.79 8.24 -28.51
N SER A 37 -3.81 7.11 -27.80
CA SER A 37 -3.41 7.04 -26.38
C SER A 37 -2.38 5.93 -26.12
N PRO A 38 -1.27 6.23 -25.42
CA PRO A 38 -0.26 5.24 -25.05
C PRO A 38 -0.78 4.09 -24.18
N GLY A 39 -1.81 4.35 -23.36
CA GLY A 39 -2.38 3.37 -22.44
C GLY A 39 -3.47 2.48 -23.04
N VAL A 40 -3.85 2.72 -24.30
CA VAL A 40 -4.76 1.85 -25.05
C VAL A 40 -3.94 0.78 -25.79
N SER A 41 -4.31 -0.51 -25.67
CA SER A 41 -3.69 -1.61 -26.45
C SER A 41 -3.77 -1.41 -27.96
N LYS A 42 -2.86 -2.03 -28.73
CA LYS A 42 -2.83 -1.94 -30.21
C LYS A 42 -4.20 -2.29 -30.82
N GLN A 43 -4.77 -3.40 -30.41
CA GLN A 43 -6.19 -3.73 -30.55
C GLN A 43 -6.71 -3.91 -29.14
N HIS A 44 -7.67 -3.10 -28.70
CA HIS A 44 -8.10 -3.03 -27.31
C HIS A 44 -9.48 -3.66 -27.12
N ALA A 45 -10.42 -3.26 -27.96
CA ALA A 45 -11.79 -3.74 -27.91
C ALA A 45 -12.35 -3.93 -29.32
N LYS A 46 -13.39 -4.74 -29.42
CA LYS A 46 -14.17 -4.97 -30.64
C LYS A 46 -15.62 -4.64 -30.37
N ILE A 47 -16.24 -3.90 -31.29
CA ILE A 47 -17.68 -3.61 -31.28
C ILE A 47 -18.34 -4.35 -32.44
N GLU A 48 -19.40 -5.07 -32.13
CA GLU A 48 -20.22 -5.78 -33.10
C GLU A 48 -21.64 -5.21 -33.08
N VAL A 49 -22.09 -4.77 -34.25
CA VAL A 49 -23.43 -4.22 -34.49
C VAL A 49 -24.21 -5.23 -35.31
N LEU A 50 -25.08 -6.00 -34.65
CA LEU A 50 -25.86 -7.10 -35.23
C LEU A 50 -27.34 -6.90 -34.93
N SER A 51 -28.17 -6.75 -35.97
CA SER A 51 -29.65 -6.69 -35.85
C SER A 51 -30.15 -5.69 -34.79
N GLY A 52 -29.52 -4.52 -34.69
CA GLY A 52 -29.86 -3.47 -33.71
C GLY A 52 -29.33 -3.69 -32.29
N LYS A 53 -28.57 -4.76 -32.04
CA LYS A 53 -27.82 -4.96 -30.79
C LYS A 53 -26.36 -4.58 -31.00
N ILE A 54 -25.83 -3.82 -30.04
CA ILE A 54 -24.41 -3.46 -29.99
C ILE A 54 -23.79 -4.28 -28.87
N ILE A 55 -22.70 -4.97 -29.18
CA ILE A 55 -21.91 -5.73 -28.21
C ILE A 55 -20.48 -5.22 -28.28
N ILE A 56 -19.92 -4.84 -27.13
CA ILE A 56 -18.49 -4.57 -26.99
C ILE A 56 -17.82 -5.76 -26.32
N SER A 57 -16.65 -6.14 -26.81
CA SER A 57 -15.82 -7.19 -26.23
C SER A 57 -14.39 -6.69 -26.07
N ASP A 58 -13.77 -7.00 -24.93
CA ASP A 58 -12.36 -6.76 -24.68
C ASP A 58 -11.50 -7.78 -25.45
N LEU A 59 -10.43 -7.32 -26.10
CA LEU A 59 -9.51 -8.15 -26.88
C LEU A 59 -8.23 -8.47 -26.08
N ASP A 60 -8.40 -8.86 -24.82
CA ASP A 60 -7.31 -9.13 -23.87
C ASP A 60 -6.38 -7.91 -23.71
N SER A 61 -7.02 -6.76 -23.48
CA SER A 61 -6.31 -5.50 -23.36
C SER A 61 -5.53 -5.41 -22.04
N LYS A 62 -4.40 -4.69 -22.04
CA LYS A 62 -3.53 -4.59 -20.85
C LYS A 62 -4.23 -3.94 -19.66
N ASN A 63 -5.11 -2.98 -19.92
CA ASN A 63 -5.77 -2.16 -18.89
C ASN A 63 -7.26 -2.50 -18.73
N GLY A 64 -7.82 -3.39 -19.56
CA GLY A 64 -9.23 -3.77 -19.55
C GLY A 64 -10.17 -2.74 -20.16
N THR A 65 -11.30 -3.24 -20.67
CA THR A 65 -12.45 -2.43 -21.12
C THR A 65 -13.47 -2.29 -19.99
N PHE A 66 -13.94 -1.07 -19.74
CA PHE A 66 -14.98 -0.79 -18.74
C PHE A 66 -16.22 -0.20 -19.38
N VAL A 67 -17.40 -0.58 -18.88
CA VAL A 67 -18.69 0.00 -19.29
C VAL A 67 -19.46 0.42 -18.05
N ASN A 68 -19.69 1.73 -17.89
CA ASN A 68 -20.27 2.37 -16.71
C ASN A 68 -19.51 2.02 -15.41
N GLY A 69 -18.17 2.06 -15.47
CA GLY A 69 -17.28 1.81 -14.34
C GLY A 69 -17.06 0.34 -13.98
N VAL A 70 -17.72 -0.60 -14.66
CA VAL A 70 -17.55 -2.04 -14.44
C VAL A 70 -16.68 -2.64 -15.53
N GLN A 71 -15.64 -3.38 -15.16
CA GLN A 71 -14.77 -4.09 -16.11
C GLN A 71 -15.55 -5.23 -16.78
N ILE A 72 -15.40 -5.39 -18.10
CA ILE A 72 -16.12 -6.40 -18.88
C ILE A 72 -15.17 -7.23 -19.74
N ARG A 73 -15.60 -8.46 -20.06
CA ARG A 73 -15.06 -9.22 -21.19
C ARG A 73 -15.94 -9.08 -22.43
N ASN A 74 -17.25 -9.14 -22.25
CA ASN A 74 -18.25 -8.82 -23.27
C ASN A 74 -19.47 -8.18 -22.61
N LYS A 75 -20.10 -7.20 -23.27
CA LYS A 75 -21.32 -6.56 -22.78
C LYS A 75 -22.13 -5.97 -23.93
N SER A 76 -23.46 -6.07 -23.83
CA SER A 76 -24.34 -5.35 -24.74
C SER A 76 -24.43 -3.89 -24.32
N LEU A 77 -24.23 -2.98 -25.27
CA LEU A 77 -24.28 -1.53 -25.07
C LEU A 77 -25.66 -0.97 -25.41
N LYS A 78 -26.06 0.06 -24.67
CA LYS A 78 -27.26 0.89 -24.89
C LYS A 78 -26.87 2.35 -25.05
N GLU A 79 -27.74 3.13 -25.69
CA GLU A 79 -27.60 4.59 -25.78
C GLU A 79 -27.39 5.20 -24.37
N GLY A 80 -26.40 6.07 -24.25
CA GLY A 80 -25.96 6.69 -22.98
C GLY A 80 -24.91 5.89 -22.20
N ASP A 81 -24.59 4.65 -22.60
CA ASP A 81 -23.53 3.88 -21.94
C ASP A 81 -22.16 4.53 -22.16
N ARG A 82 -21.38 4.60 -21.08
CA ARG A 82 -20.02 5.14 -21.07
C ARG A 82 -19.00 4.01 -21.10
N ILE A 83 -18.13 4.05 -22.09
CA ILE A 83 -17.07 3.08 -22.32
C ILE A 83 -15.75 3.73 -21.95
N ALA A 84 -14.96 3.10 -21.07
CA ALA A 84 -13.62 3.58 -20.74
C ALA A 84 -12.56 2.54 -21.17
N LEU A 85 -11.58 3.02 -21.93
CA LEU A 85 -10.39 2.27 -22.33
C LEU A 85 -9.17 3.03 -21.77
N HIS A 86 -8.68 2.61 -20.61
CA HIS A 86 -7.66 3.34 -19.86
C HIS A 86 -8.03 4.81 -19.58
N ASP A 87 -7.39 5.76 -20.28
CA ASP A 87 -7.55 7.21 -20.14
C ASP A 87 -8.54 7.82 -21.14
N VAL A 88 -9.10 7.02 -22.05
CA VAL A 88 -10.08 7.46 -23.03
C VAL A 88 -11.49 7.08 -22.55
N LEU A 89 -12.33 8.10 -22.35
CA LEU A 89 -13.75 7.93 -22.02
C LEU A 89 -14.60 8.25 -23.25
N MET A 90 -15.50 7.34 -23.58
CA MET A 90 -16.39 7.44 -24.73
C MET A 90 -17.84 7.21 -24.30
N GLU A 91 -18.78 7.71 -25.08
CA GLU A 91 -20.21 7.57 -24.84
C GLU A 91 -20.91 7.15 -26.13
N LEU A 92 -21.82 6.17 -26.03
CA LEU A 92 -22.67 5.76 -27.14
C LEU A 92 -23.85 6.74 -27.26
N ILE A 93 -23.92 7.48 -28.36
CA ILE A 93 -24.95 8.49 -28.61
C ILE A 93 -25.80 8.15 -29.84
N ASP A 94 -27.03 8.65 -29.88
CA ASP A 94 -27.86 8.69 -31.09
C ASP A 94 -27.83 10.11 -31.69
N THR A 95 -27.17 10.26 -32.84
CA THR A 95 -26.95 11.54 -33.51
C THR A 95 -28.22 12.18 -34.09
N GLU A 96 -29.37 11.52 -34.02
CA GLU A 96 -30.66 12.10 -34.44
C GLU A 96 -31.42 12.82 -33.32
N LYS A 97 -31.13 12.51 -32.05
CA LYS A 97 -31.79 13.15 -30.88
C LYS A 97 -31.11 14.44 -30.41
N GLU A 98 -29.88 14.71 -30.88
CA GLU A 98 -29.15 15.96 -30.64
C GLU A 98 -29.16 16.88 -31.89
N LYS A 99 -30.34 17.25 -32.41
CA LYS A 99 -30.46 18.44 -33.27
C LYS A 99 -30.69 19.68 -32.39
N PRO A 100 -29.73 20.61 -32.24
CA PRO A 100 -30.07 21.95 -31.83
C PRO A 100 -30.99 22.56 -32.89
N LEU A 101 -32.02 23.27 -32.46
CA LEU A 101 -32.85 24.12 -33.33
C LEU A 101 -31.93 25.09 -34.09
N MET A 102 -31.68 24.81 -35.37
CA MET A 102 -30.86 25.69 -36.22
C MET A 102 -31.71 26.90 -36.61
N VAL A 103 -31.44 28.03 -35.97
CA VAL A 103 -31.93 29.35 -36.42
C VAL A 103 -31.14 29.70 -37.70
N PRO A 104 -31.80 30.03 -38.83
CA PRO A 104 -31.09 30.38 -40.05
C PRO A 104 -30.31 31.69 -39.87
N PRO A 105 -29.06 31.80 -40.35
CA PRO A 105 -28.29 33.03 -40.26
C PRO A 105 -28.88 34.11 -41.18
N PRO A 106 -28.82 35.40 -40.80
CA PRO A 106 -29.33 36.49 -41.63
C PRO A 106 -28.50 36.64 -42.92
N ASN A 107 -29.19 36.94 -44.02
CA ASN A 107 -28.64 37.19 -45.35
C ASN A 107 -27.55 38.27 -45.32
N ILE A 108 -26.31 37.88 -45.61
CA ILE A 108 -25.23 38.81 -46.00
C ILE A 108 -25.04 38.68 -47.51
N HIS A 109 -25.32 39.77 -48.24
CA HIS A 109 -25.00 39.92 -49.65
C HIS A 109 -23.48 39.98 -49.83
N TYR A 110 -22.91 39.07 -50.63
CA TYR A 110 -21.56 39.20 -51.16
C TYR A 110 -21.61 39.88 -52.55
N PRO A 111 -20.75 40.85 -52.86
CA PRO A 111 -20.62 41.37 -54.21
C PRO A 111 -19.90 40.34 -55.13
N PRO A 112 -20.14 40.40 -56.46
CA PRO A 112 -19.78 39.32 -57.38
C PRO A 112 -18.27 39.22 -57.64
N GLN A 113 -17.76 37.99 -57.66
CA GLN A 113 -16.40 37.67 -58.07
C GLN A 113 -16.28 37.71 -59.61
N PHE A 114 -15.42 38.59 -60.12
CA PHE A 114 -14.87 38.50 -61.47
C PHE A 114 -13.70 37.52 -61.51
N GLY A 115 -13.65 36.73 -62.58
CA GLY A 115 -12.81 35.53 -62.71
C GLY A 115 -11.32 35.75 -63.00
N ASN A 116 -10.61 34.65 -62.74
CA ASN A 116 -9.35 34.14 -63.31
C ASN A 116 -8.24 35.11 -63.70
N VAL A 117 -7.14 35.07 -62.95
CA VAL A 117 -5.77 35.08 -63.49
C VAL A 117 -4.86 34.15 -62.68
N ALA A 118 -4.07 33.38 -63.42
CA ALA A 118 -3.17 32.34 -62.94
C ALA A 118 -1.96 32.90 -62.17
N TYR A 119 -1.52 32.19 -61.13
CA TYR A 119 -0.20 32.39 -60.53
C TYR A 119 0.72 31.20 -60.87
N GLN A 120 1.91 31.57 -61.31
CA GLN A 120 2.99 30.75 -61.84
C GLN A 120 3.88 30.29 -60.67
N HIS A 121 4.15 28.99 -60.57
CA HIS A 121 5.05 28.43 -59.56
C HIS A 121 6.51 28.82 -59.83
N GLN A 122 7.18 29.41 -58.84
CA GLN A 122 8.64 29.45 -58.73
C GLN A 122 9.11 28.41 -57.70
N PRO A 123 10.22 27.69 -57.96
CA PRO A 123 10.70 26.61 -57.10
C PRO A 123 11.48 27.13 -55.89
N PHE A 124 11.25 26.53 -54.73
CA PHE A 124 12.05 26.73 -53.52
C PHE A 124 13.44 26.07 -53.69
N GLN A 125 14.49 26.78 -53.27
CA GLN A 125 15.88 26.32 -53.23
C GLN A 125 16.15 25.46 -51.98
N GLN A 126 16.86 24.35 -52.16
CA GLN A 126 17.48 23.53 -51.10
C GLN A 126 18.80 24.17 -50.61
N PRO A 127 19.13 24.08 -49.30
CA PRO A 127 20.50 24.30 -48.82
C PRO A 127 21.39 23.09 -49.17
N SER A 128 22.62 23.40 -49.60
CA SER A 128 23.63 22.50 -50.16
C SER A 128 24.30 21.56 -49.15
N GLU A 129 24.57 20.35 -49.61
CA GLU A 129 25.31 19.27 -48.96
C GLU A 129 26.80 19.61 -48.75
N ALA A 130 27.33 19.27 -47.58
CA ALA A 130 28.78 19.25 -47.33
C ALA A 130 29.38 17.92 -47.81
N GLN A 131 30.22 17.98 -48.83
CA GLN A 131 31.01 16.87 -49.38
C GLN A 131 32.06 16.37 -48.37
N TYR A 132 32.01 15.09 -48.01
CA TYR A 132 33.07 14.39 -47.27
C TYR A 132 33.78 13.41 -48.22
N HIS A 133 35.10 13.57 -48.39
CA HIS A 133 35.96 12.65 -49.15
C HIS A 133 36.42 11.46 -48.28
N PRO A 134 36.60 10.25 -48.83
CA PRO A 134 37.11 9.10 -48.09
C PRO A 134 38.65 9.08 -48.09
N PRO A 135 39.31 8.65 -47.00
CA PRO A 135 40.66 8.09 -47.06
C PRO A 135 40.62 6.58 -47.28
N SER A 136 41.64 6.12 -47.98
CA SER A 136 41.93 4.78 -48.46
C SER A 136 42.30 3.75 -47.37
N GLN A 137 42.14 2.49 -47.75
CA GLN A 137 42.45 1.23 -47.06
C GLN A 137 43.67 1.21 -46.12
N GLY A 138 43.51 0.54 -44.97
CA GLY A 138 44.62 0.08 -44.14
C GLY A 138 44.17 -0.71 -42.90
N SER A 139 44.29 -2.03 -42.99
CA SER A 139 44.49 -3.00 -41.87
C SER A 139 43.33 -3.38 -40.96
N GLN A 140 43.01 -4.68 -41.02
CA GLN A 140 42.09 -5.44 -40.17
C GLN A 140 42.45 -5.38 -38.68
N LEU A 141 41.43 -5.27 -37.83
CA LEU A 141 41.41 -5.88 -36.49
C LEU A 141 39.98 -6.36 -36.23
N HIS A 142 39.81 -7.67 -36.23
CA HIS A 142 38.60 -8.35 -35.82
C HIS A 142 38.32 -8.04 -34.34
N MET A 143 37.15 -7.45 -34.06
CA MET A 143 36.50 -7.52 -32.75
C MET A 143 35.05 -7.90 -33.01
N ALA A 144 34.68 -9.09 -32.55
CA ALA A 144 33.34 -9.65 -32.67
C ALA A 144 32.34 -8.75 -31.93
N ALA A 145 31.40 -8.15 -32.65
CA ALA A 145 30.23 -7.54 -32.05
C ALA A 145 29.24 -8.66 -31.73
N ASN A 146 29.13 -9.01 -30.45
CA ASN A 146 27.99 -9.76 -29.95
C ASN A 146 26.72 -8.99 -30.30
N ASN A 147 25.81 -9.65 -31.01
CA ASN A 147 24.42 -9.24 -31.07
C ASN A 147 23.82 -9.39 -29.67
N GLU A 148 23.85 -8.33 -28.86
CA GLU A 148 22.90 -8.20 -27.76
C GLU A 148 21.63 -7.58 -28.32
N GLU A 149 20.65 -8.46 -28.56
CA GLU A 149 19.27 -8.09 -28.83
C GLU A 149 18.75 -7.24 -27.66
N VAL A 150 18.32 -6.01 -27.95
CA VAL A 150 17.58 -5.17 -27.01
C VAL A 150 16.19 -5.80 -26.83
N PRO A 151 15.78 -6.26 -25.62
CA PRO A 151 14.50 -6.95 -25.47
C PRO A 151 13.33 -5.98 -25.72
N GLN A 152 12.64 -6.19 -26.83
CA GLN A 152 11.34 -5.59 -27.10
C GLN A 152 10.26 -6.43 -26.41
N ASN A 153 9.43 -5.76 -25.60
CA ASN A 153 8.27 -6.28 -24.86
C ASN A 153 8.63 -6.96 -23.53
N ILE A 154 8.77 -6.18 -22.46
CA ILE A 154 8.80 -6.72 -21.09
C ILE A 154 7.48 -7.46 -20.87
N ASN A 155 7.54 -8.78 -20.96
CA ASN A 155 6.41 -9.67 -20.72
C ASN A 155 5.92 -9.45 -19.28
N ALA A 156 4.62 -9.58 -18.98
CA ALA A 156 4.14 -9.42 -17.60
C ALA A 156 4.89 -10.36 -16.64
N ASN A 157 5.26 -11.54 -17.14
CA ASN A 157 6.11 -12.49 -16.44
C ASN A 157 7.56 -11.97 -16.28
N GLU A 158 8.15 -11.30 -17.27
CA GLU A 158 9.49 -10.71 -17.15
C GLU A 158 9.52 -9.51 -16.20
N PHE A 159 8.45 -8.68 -16.18
CA PHE A 159 8.31 -7.58 -15.23
C PHE A 159 8.12 -8.11 -13.81
N MET A 160 7.28 -9.12 -13.63
CA MET A 160 7.11 -9.79 -12.33
C MET A 160 8.40 -10.48 -11.89
N THR A 161 9.16 -11.08 -12.81
CA THR A 161 10.51 -11.62 -12.51
C THR A 161 11.48 -10.50 -12.13
N MET A 162 11.47 -9.36 -12.82
CA MET A 162 12.31 -8.21 -12.46
C MET A 162 11.96 -7.65 -11.08
N ILE A 163 10.67 -7.51 -10.76
CA ILE A 163 10.22 -7.12 -9.42
C ILE A 163 10.66 -8.16 -8.40
N ASN A 164 10.45 -9.45 -8.66
CA ASN A 164 10.79 -10.50 -7.72
C ASN A 164 12.31 -10.52 -7.47
N ASN A 165 13.11 -10.41 -8.52
CA ASN A 165 14.57 -10.31 -8.42
C ASN A 165 14.98 -9.05 -7.64
N TYR A 166 14.39 -7.88 -7.92
CA TYR A 166 14.70 -6.66 -7.16
C TYR A 166 14.31 -6.78 -5.69
N VAL A 167 13.15 -7.38 -5.40
CA VAL A 167 12.67 -7.63 -4.04
C VAL A 167 13.62 -8.60 -3.34
N GLU A 168 14.03 -9.70 -3.97
CA GLU A 168 14.95 -10.70 -3.42
C GLU A 168 16.39 -10.20 -3.26
N ASP A 169 16.88 -9.41 -4.21
CA ASP A 169 18.29 -9.02 -4.28
C ASP A 169 18.60 -7.69 -3.59
N VAL A 170 17.61 -6.77 -3.48
CA VAL A 170 17.82 -5.42 -2.95
C VAL A 170 17.03 -5.18 -1.67
N VAL A 171 15.74 -5.52 -1.66
CA VAL A 171 14.84 -5.15 -0.56
C VAL A 171 14.92 -6.15 0.60
N LEU A 172 14.80 -7.44 0.30
CA LEU A 172 14.79 -8.51 1.29
C LEU A 172 16.08 -8.59 2.11
N PRO A 173 17.30 -8.41 1.55
CA PRO A 173 18.53 -8.42 2.35
C PRO A 173 18.55 -7.29 3.39
N GLY A 174 17.98 -6.12 3.06
CA GLY A 174 17.80 -5.03 4.02
C GLY A 174 16.79 -5.39 5.11
N VAL A 175 15.63 -5.92 4.71
CA VAL A 175 14.55 -6.30 5.63
C VAL A 175 14.99 -7.42 6.59
N TYR A 176 15.74 -8.41 6.10
CA TYR A 176 16.26 -9.52 6.92
C TYR A 176 17.35 -9.09 7.90
N ARG A 177 18.04 -7.97 7.64
CA ARG A 177 19.03 -7.42 8.58
C ARG A 177 18.39 -6.62 9.72
N LEU A 178 17.14 -6.16 9.58
CA LEU A 178 16.50 -5.34 10.62
C LEU A 178 16.39 -6.04 11.98
N PRO A 179 16.00 -7.32 12.08
CA PRO A 179 15.91 -8.02 13.37
C PRO A 179 17.27 -8.47 13.93
N GLN A 180 18.38 -8.13 13.26
CA GLN A 180 19.74 -8.31 13.81
C GLN A 180 20.13 -7.15 14.73
N TYR A 181 19.49 -5.98 14.57
CA TYR A 181 19.80 -4.77 15.34
C TYR A 181 18.71 -4.41 16.36
N LEU A 182 17.50 -4.95 16.20
CA LEU A 182 16.33 -4.67 17.01
C LEU A 182 15.60 -5.98 17.32
N GLU A 183 15.09 -6.14 18.54
CA GLU A 183 14.27 -7.30 18.86
C GLU A 183 13.07 -7.42 17.91
N PHE A 184 12.74 -8.65 17.52
CA PHE A 184 11.70 -8.94 16.53
C PHE A 184 10.36 -8.24 16.80
N LYS A 185 9.96 -8.11 18.08
CA LYS A 185 8.71 -7.44 18.49
C LYS A 185 8.68 -5.95 18.12
N TRP A 186 9.82 -5.26 18.22
CA TRP A 186 9.94 -3.84 17.88
C TRP A 186 9.96 -3.62 16.37
N VAL A 187 10.62 -4.51 15.62
CA VAL A 187 10.59 -4.49 14.16
C VAL A 187 9.15 -4.60 13.66
N LEU A 188 8.38 -5.57 14.18
CA LEU A 188 6.96 -5.73 13.87
C LEU A 188 6.14 -4.47 14.21
N GLY A 189 6.38 -3.89 15.40
CA GLY A 189 5.71 -2.67 15.84
C GLY A 189 5.98 -1.46 14.94
N ILE A 190 7.24 -1.24 14.53
CA ILE A 190 7.63 -0.13 13.65
C ILE A 190 7.00 -0.30 12.26
N PHE A 191 7.04 -1.52 11.71
CA PHE A 191 6.39 -1.82 10.43
C PHE A 191 4.88 -1.57 10.47
N MET A 192 4.21 -1.99 11.53
CA MET A 192 2.78 -1.77 11.72
C MET A 192 2.44 -0.28 11.93
N ALA A 193 3.21 0.43 12.75
CA ALA A 193 3.00 1.87 12.98
C ALA A 193 3.25 2.69 11.70
N GLY A 194 4.34 2.39 10.99
CA GLY A 194 4.65 3.00 9.69
C GLY A 194 3.56 2.74 8.66
N PHE A 195 3.03 1.51 8.62
CA PHE A 195 1.89 1.16 7.78
C PHE A 195 0.64 1.98 8.11
N ILE A 196 0.26 2.05 9.39
CA ILE A 196 -0.91 2.83 9.81
C ILE A 196 -0.76 4.28 9.38
N ILE A 197 0.39 4.90 9.70
CA ILE A 197 0.66 6.30 9.33
C ILE A 197 0.60 6.49 7.81
N LEU A 198 1.24 5.60 7.05
CA LEU A 198 1.29 5.67 5.60
C LEU A 198 -0.10 5.52 4.97
N VAL A 199 -0.88 4.53 5.40
CA VAL A 199 -2.25 4.32 4.91
C VAL A 199 -3.14 5.49 5.29
N THR A 200 -3.09 5.93 6.54
CA THR A 200 -3.86 7.09 6.99
C THR A 200 -3.50 8.34 6.18
N ALA A 201 -2.22 8.61 5.94
CA ALA A 201 -1.79 9.76 5.15
C ALA A 201 -2.22 9.65 3.68
N LEU A 202 -1.97 8.50 3.05
CA LEU A 202 -2.32 8.25 1.64
C LEU A 202 -3.83 8.20 1.41
N SER A 203 -4.63 7.88 2.43
CA SER A 203 -6.09 7.93 2.35
C SER A 203 -6.64 9.33 2.64
N THR A 204 -6.22 9.95 3.74
CA THR A 204 -6.85 11.17 4.27
C THR A 204 -6.55 12.39 3.40
N ILE A 205 -5.32 12.50 2.86
CA ILE A 205 -4.91 13.67 2.08
C ILE A 205 -5.70 13.78 0.76
N PRO A 206 -5.81 12.72 -0.07
CA PRO A 206 -6.64 12.78 -1.28
C PRO A 206 -8.12 12.98 -0.95
N LEU A 207 -8.63 12.32 0.09
CA LEU A 207 -10.01 12.47 0.55
C LEU A 207 -10.34 13.94 0.85
N LEU A 208 -9.52 14.62 1.64
CA LEU A 208 -9.70 16.03 1.98
C LEU A 208 -9.63 16.94 0.75
N ARG A 209 -8.70 16.67 -0.18
CA ARG A 209 -8.59 17.44 -1.42
C ARG A 209 -9.83 17.31 -2.29
N ILE A 210 -10.34 16.08 -2.46
CA ILE A 210 -11.49 15.82 -3.32
C ILE A 210 -12.78 16.35 -2.68
N LEU A 211 -12.94 16.23 -1.37
CA LEU A 211 -14.06 16.83 -0.65
C LEU A 211 -14.08 18.35 -0.84
N LYS A 212 -12.93 19.01 -0.66
CA LYS A 212 -12.84 20.47 -0.82
C LYS A 212 -13.22 20.92 -2.24
N THR A 213 -12.66 20.29 -3.27
CA THR A 213 -12.96 20.67 -4.66
C THR A 213 -14.40 20.33 -5.07
N SER A 214 -14.96 19.25 -4.53
CA SER A 214 -16.37 18.89 -4.76
C SER A 214 -17.31 19.91 -4.12
N ILE A 215 -17.09 20.26 -2.86
CA ILE A 215 -17.91 21.26 -2.14
C ILE A 215 -17.82 22.60 -2.85
N GLU A 216 -16.63 23.03 -3.26
CA GLU A 216 -16.44 24.29 -3.98
C GLU A 216 -17.25 24.30 -5.28
N ARG A 217 -17.10 23.28 -6.12
CA ARG A 217 -17.79 23.20 -7.41
C ARG A 217 -19.32 23.17 -7.23
N GLU A 218 -19.82 22.35 -6.31
CA GLU A 218 -21.26 22.21 -6.07
C GLU A 218 -21.85 23.50 -5.50
N SER A 219 -21.12 24.16 -4.60
CA SER A 219 -21.49 25.49 -4.08
C SER A 219 -21.55 26.54 -5.20
N GLN A 220 -20.61 26.51 -6.15
CA GLN A 220 -20.62 27.40 -7.32
C GLN A 220 -21.84 27.15 -8.22
N GLU A 221 -22.17 25.90 -8.52
CA GLU A 221 -23.37 25.54 -9.30
C GLU A 221 -24.66 25.97 -8.59
N HIS A 222 -24.75 25.75 -7.27
CA HIS A 222 -25.90 26.15 -6.45
C HIS A 222 -26.05 27.67 -6.38
N ALA A 223 -24.99 28.39 -6.04
CA ALA A 223 -24.98 29.86 -5.96
C ALA A 223 -25.39 30.48 -7.30
N LEU A 224 -24.87 29.97 -8.41
CA LEU A 224 -25.23 30.43 -9.75
C LEU A 224 -26.69 30.15 -10.09
N THR A 225 -27.20 28.96 -9.77
CA THR A 225 -28.61 28.61 -9.99
C THR A 225 -29.54 29.53 -9.20
N ILE A 226 -29.18 29.85 -7.95
CA ILE A 226 -29.94 30.80 -7.11
C ILE A 226 -29.88 32.21 -7.72
N ALA A 227 -28.71 32.64 -8.21
CA ALA A 227 -28.57 33.95 -8.85
C ALA A 227 -29.43 34.06 -10.11
N LYS A 228 -29.48 33.02 -10.96
CA LYS A 228 -30.35 32.98 -12.14
C LYS A 228 -31.83 33.10 -11.76
N HIS A 229 -32.28 32.31 -10.80
CA HIS A 229 -33.66 32.42 -10.32
C HIS A 229 -33.98 33.81 -9.75
N LEU A 230 -33.03 34.41 -9.02
CA LEU A 230 -33.18 35.77 -8.51
C LEU A 230 -33.27 36.81 -9.65
N ALA A 231 -32.55 36.59 -10.76
CA ALA A 231 -32.64 37.43 -11.95
C ALA A 231 -34.02 37.29 -12.62
N ASP A 232 -34.49 36.05 -12.81
CA ASP A 232 -35.79 35.75 -13.43
C ASP A 232 -36.95 36.34 -12.61
N ASP A 233 -36.94 36.16 -11.29
CA ASP A 233 -37.97 36.67 -10.37
C ASP A 233 -38.10 38.20 -10.43
N ASN A 234 -37.00 38.90 -10.72
CA ASN A 234 -36.94 40.36 -10.74
C ASN A 234 -36.99 40.97 -12.15
N LEU A 235 -36.97 40.15 -13.21
CA LEU A 235 -36.86 40.62 -14.59
C LEU A 235 -38.01 41.56 -14.99
N ASN A 236 -39.24 41.21 -14.61
CA ASN A 236 -40.43 42.00 -14.92
C ASN A 236 -40.41 43.36 -14.17
N ALA A 237 -40.03 43.36 -12.90
CA ALA A 237 -39.97 44.58 -12.08
C ALA A 237 -38.92 45.57 -12.61
N ILE A 238 -37.73 45.07 -12.91
CA ILE A 238 -36.62 45.85 -13.50
C ILE A 238 -36.98 46.36 -14.89
N GLY A 239 -37.59 45.51 -15.74
CA GLY A 239 -37.99 45.86 -17.10
C GLY A 239 -39.05 46.98 -17.16
N GLN A 240 -39.90 47.08 -16.13
CA GLN A 240 -40.90 48.16 -16.00
C GLN A 240 -40.35 49.41 -15.26
N GLY A 241 -39.10 49.37 -14.77
CA GLY A 241 -38.52 50.45 -13.97
C GLY A 241 -39.08 50.55 -12.54
N LEU A 242 -39.79 49.52 -12.06
CA LEU A 242 -40.35 49.47 -10.71
C LEU A 242 -39.31 48.98 -9.70
N ASN A 243 -38.33 49.83 -9.38
CA ASN A 243 -37.26 49.50 -8.43
C ASN A 243 -37.80 49.13 -7.03
N THR A 244 -38.96 49.64 -6.62
CA THR A 244 -39.61 49.31 -5.34
C THR A 244 -40.18 47.90 -5.29
N ALA A 245 -40.39 47.26 -6.45
CA ALA A 245 -40.89 45.89 -6.54
C ALA A 245 -39.77 44.84 -6.62
N VAL A 246 -38.50 45.28 -6.75
CA VAL A 246 -37.33 44.39 -6.80
C VAL A 246 -37.06 43.82 -5.41
N SER A 247 -36.96 42.50 -5.30
CA SER A 247 -36.83 41.80 -4.02
C SER A 247 -35.79 40.69 -4.07
N VAL A 248 -35.02 40.59 -2.98
CA VAL A 248 -34.03 39.52 -2.74
C VAL A 248 -34.48 38.52 -1.68
N ALA A 249 -35.66 38.73 -1.08
CA ALA A 249 -36.15 37.94 0.05
C ALA A 249 -36.34 36.45 -0.29
N GLY A 250 -36.64 36.13 -1.55
CA GLY A 250 -36.74 34.74 -2.02
C GLY A 250 -35.40 34.03 -2.01
N ALA A 251 -34.31 34.72 -2.39
CA ALA A 251 -32.96 34.18 -2.37
C ALA A 251 -32.44 34.01 -0.94
N LEU A 252 -32.64 35.00 -0.06
CA LEU A 252 -32.20 34.96 1.34
C LEU A 252 -32.86 33.85 2.17
N LYS A 253 -34.00 33.30 1.73
CA LYS A 253 -34.65 32.15 2.39
C LYS A 253 -34.05 30.81 2.00
N ARG A 254 -33.21 30.76 0.96
CA ARG A 254 -32.60 29.50 0.50
C ARG A 254 -31.42 29.14 1.42
N PRO A 255 -31.25 27.85 1.74
CA PRO A 255 -30.14 27.40 2.59
C PRO A 255 -28.79 27.74 1.96
N GLY A 256 -27.88 28.26 2.78
CA GLY A 256 -26.54 28.67 2.35
C GLY A 256 -26.41 30.08 1.80
N VAL A 257 -27.51 30.80 1.55
CA VAL A 257 -27.42 32.19 1.07
C VAL A 257 -27.19 33.12 2.26
N VAL A 258 -26.03 33.77 2.30
CA VAL A 258 -25.65 34.73 3.36
C VAL A 258 -26.13 36.14 3.01
N ASP A 259 -26.01 36.52 1.75
CA ASP A 259 -26.45 37.82 1.25
C ASP A 259 -26.90 37.70 -0.21
N ALA A 260 -27.78 38.60 -0.64
CA ALA A 260 -28.27 38.62 -2.01
C ALA A 260 -28.56 40.07 -2.41
N LEU A 261 -28.11 40.47 -3.59
CA LEU A 261 -28.21 41.83 -4.11
C LEU A 261 -28.74 41.81 -5.54
N VAL A 262 -29.41 42.89 -5.93
CA VAL A 262 -29.63 43.23 -7.34
C VAL A 262 -28.92 44.55 -7.60
N ILE A 263 -28.07 44.61 -8.60
CA ILE A 263 -27.22 45.77 -8.91
C ILE A 263 -27.50 46.31 -10.31
N SER A 264 -27.39 47.61 -10.48
CA SER A 264 -27.58 48.29 -11.76
C SER A 264 -26.43 47.97 -12.73
N ASN A 265 -26.76 47.71 -14.01
CA ASN A 265 -25.74 47.55 -15.05
C ASN A 265 -24.97 48.87 -15.32
N VAL A 266 -25.64 50.03 -15.18
CA VAL A 266 -25.11 51.34 -15.60
C VAL A 266 -23.96 51.82 -14.70
N ASP A 267 -24.22 51.91 -13.41
CA ASP A 267 -23.33 52.50 -12.40
C ASP A 267 -22.85 51.46 -11.39
N GLY A 268 -23.57 50.34 -11.22
CA GLY A 268 -23.18 49.26 -10.31
C GLY A 268 -23.69 49.46 -8.89
N SER A 269 -24.55 50.46 -8.69
CA SER A 269 -25.22 50.68 -7.41
C SER A 269 -26.23 49.56 -7.14
N ILE A 270 -26.44 49.29 -5.86
CA ILE A 270 -27.41 48.32 -5.38
C ILE A 270 -28.82 48.89 -5.58
N ILE A 271 -29.68 48.11 -6.22
CA ILE A 271 -31.11 48.38 -6.41
C ILE A 271 -31.91 47.70 -5.28
N ALA A 272 -31.56 46.46 -4.96
CA ALA A 272 -32.18 45.70 -3.86
C ALA A 272 -31.10 44.92 -3.07
N PRO A 273 -31.25 44.74 -1.76
CA PRO A 273 -32.39 45.12 -0.92
C PRO A 273 -32.47 46.64 -0.70
N ALA A 274 -33.68 47.14 -0.43
CA ALA A 274 -33.94 48.57 -0.22
C ALA A 274 -33.08 49.20 0.89
N SER A 275 -32.67 48.41 1.89
CA SER A 275 -31.79 48.85 2.98
C SER A 275 -30.36 49.21 2.54
N LYS A 276 -29.90 48.64 1.42
CA LYS A 276 -28.58 48.89 0.83
C LYS A 276 -28.67 49.68 -0.48
N ALA A 277 -29.88 50.09 -0.90
CA ALA A 277 -30.08 50.74 -2.19
C ALA A 277 -29.27 52.04 -2.32
N GLY A 278 -28.64 52.25 -3.47
CA GLY A 278 -27.76 53.39 -3.76
C GLY A 278 -26.32 53.25 -3.26
N SER A 279 -26.01 52.23 -2.45
CA SER A 279 -24.63 51.88 -2.09
C SER A 279 -24.00 50.93 -3.12
N TYR A 280 -22.72 50.60 -2.97
CA TYR A 280 -21.99 49.71 -3.87
C TYR A 280 -21.60 48.40 -3.16
N PRO A 281 -21.59 47.25 -3.86
CA PRO A 281 -21.11 46.00 -3.28
C PRO A 281 -19.62 46.06 -2.95
N ASP A 282 -19.24 45.72 -1.73
CA ASP A 282 -17.84 45.63 -1.28
C ASP A 282 -17.20 44.28 -1.66
N ILE A 283 -17.36 43.89 -2.93
CA ILE A 283 -16.87 42.61 -3.46
C ILE A 283 -16.20 42.86 -4.80
N ALA A 284 -14.86 42.85 -4.84
CA ALA A 284 -14.08 43.16 -6.04
C ALA A 284 -14.48 42.30 -7.26
N PHE A 285 -14.77 41.01 -7.02
CA PHE A 285 -15.22 40.08 -8.04
C PHE A 285 -16.49 40.57 -8.78
N VAL A 286 -17.46 41.16 -8.07
CA VAL A 286 -18.73 41.63 -8.65
C VAL A 286 -18.48 42.72 -9.70
N HIS A 287 -17.57 43.65 -9.39
CA HIS A 287 -17.23 44.74 -10.29
C HIS A 287 -16.58 44.23 -11.59
N ASP A 288 -15.68 43.25 -11.49
CA ASP A 288 -14.99 42.68 -12.65
C ASP A 288 -15.86 41.73 -13.47
N ALA A 289 -16.70 40.93 -12.79
CA ALA A 289 -17.66 40.05 -13.44
C ALA A 289 -18.70 40.83 -14.26
N ARG A 290 -19.21 41.95 -13.72
CA ARG A 290 -20.16 42.84 -14.42
C ARG A 290 -19.64 43.30 -15.77
N LYS A 291 -18.35 43.65 -15.87
CA LYS A 291 -17.74 44.11 -17.13
C LYS A 291 -17.75 43.04 -18.23
N ARG A 292 -17.85 41.76 -17.87
CA ARG A 292 -17.83 40.64 -18.82
C ARG A 292 -19.19 40.40 -19.47
N GLY A 293 -20.28 40.95 -18.94
CA GLY A 293 -21.61 40.86 -19.54
C GLY A 293 -22.22 39.45 -19.56
N LYS A 294 -21.70 38.52 -18.75
CA LYS A 294 -22.13 37.12 -18.71
C LYS A 294 -22.21 36.64 -17.27
N GLU A 295 -22.87 35.51 -17.11
CA GLU A 295 -22.85 34.72 -15.88
C GLU A 295 -21.41 34.50 -15.39
N ALA A 296 -21.20 34.67 -14.09
CA ALA A 296 -19.90 34.48 -13.47
C ALA A 296 -20.07 33.94 -12.06
N VAL A 297 -19.16 33.06 -11.64
CA VAL A 297 -19.11 32.56 -10.29
C VAL A 297 -17.65 32.39 -9.88
N ALA A 298 -17.32 32.75 -8.64
CA ALA A 298 -15.99 32.55 -8.08
C ALA A 298 -16.05 32.38 -6.57
N GLN A 299 -15.11 31.59 -6.04
CA GLN A 299 -14.76 31.60 -4.63
C GLN A 299 -14.01 32.90 -4.32
N VAL A 300 -14.45 33.64 -3.30
CA VAL A 300 -13.87 34.96 -2.94
C VAL A 300 -13.07 34.88 -1.64
N ASP A 301 -13.39 33.93 -0.76
CA ASP A 301 -12.63 33.60 0.46
C ASP A 301 -12.68 32.08 0.73
N SER A 302 -12.20 31.60 1.89
CA SER A 302 -12.12 30.15 2.18
C SER A 302 -13.45 29.42 2.10
N ASP A 303 -14.56 30.09 2.42
CA ASP A 303 -15.86 29.46 2.69
C ASP A 303 -17.00 30.14 1.91
N THR A 304 -16.72 31.23 1.19
CA THR A 304 -17.72 32.03 0.48
C THR A 304 -17.54 31.97 -1.02
N VAL A 305 -18.64 31.66 -1.70
CA VAL A 305 -18.79 31.76 -3.15
C VAL A 305 -19.69 32.93 -3.49
N VAL A 306 -19.32 33.69 -4.52
CA VAL A 306 -20.15 34.76 -5.06
C VAL A 306 -20.52 34.41 -6.50
N ALA A 307 -21.81 34.40 -6.78
CA ALA A 307 -22.36 34.20 -8.11
C ALA A 307 -23.07 35.45 -8.61
N LEU A 308 -22.97 35.68 -9.91
CA LEU A 308 -23.52 36.83 -10.60
C LEU A 308 -24.23 36.36 -11.88
N ALA A 309 -25.48 36.78 -12.07
CA ALA A 309 -26.26 36.48 -13.27
C ALA A 309 -26.86 37.77 -13.87
N PRO A 310 -26.78 37.97 -15.19
CA PRO A 310 -27.35 39.14 -15.86
C PRO A 310 -28.88 39.05 -15.94
N LEU A 311 -29.54 40.20 -15.82
CA LEU A 311 -30.95 40.36 -16.15
C LEU A 311 -31.06 40.87 -17.59
N GLU A 312 -31.32 39.95 -18.52
CA GLU A 312 -31.47 40.25 -19.94
C GLU A 312 -32.90 40.67 -20.28
N PHE A 313 -33.09 41.91 -20.70
CA PHE A 313 -34.36 42.42 -21.20
C PHE A 313 -34.43 42.31 -22.73
N PHE A 314 -35.57 41.85 -23.23
CA PHE A 314 -35.86 41.81 -24.67
C PHE A 314 -36.68 43.03 -25.08
N ASN A 315 -36.10 43.87 -25.94
CA ASN A 315 -36.81 44.99 -26.52
C ASN A 315 -37.52 44.55 -27.82
N ALA A 316 -38.85 44.42 -27.75
CA ALA A 316 -39.68 43.97 -28.86
C ALA A 316 -39.72 44.93 -30.07
N GLU A 317 -39.43 46.22 -29.87
CA GLU A 317 -39.45 47.24 -30.93
C GLU A 317 -38.17 47.23 -31.77
N THR A 318 -37.03 46.94 -31.13
CA THR A 318 -35.71 46.94 -31.77
C THR A 318 -35.19 45.53 -32.08
N GLY A 319 -35.88 44.49 -31.58
CA GLY A 319 -35.44 43.09 -31.69
C GLY A 319 -34.14 42.78 -30.94
N SER A 320 -33.69 43.69 -30.06
CA SER A 320 -32.39 43.60 -29.39
C SER A 320 -32.52 43.12 -27.94
N ARG A 321 -31.50 42.41 -27.45
CA ARG A 321 -31.35 42.01 -26.05
C ARG A 321 -30.33 42.91 -25.37
N GLY A 322 -30.66 43.42 -24.19
CA GLY A 322 -29.77 44.26 -23.38
C GLY A 322 -29.78 43.83 -21.92
N ILE A 323 -28.67 44.08 -21.22
CA ILE A 323 -28.58 43.79 -19.78
C ILE A 323 -28.97 45.06 -19.01
N THR A 324 -29.96 44.96 -18.12
CA THR A 324 -30.44 46.11 -17.33
C THR A 324 -29.86 46.11 -15.91
N ALA A 325 -29.69 44.93 -15.33
CA ALA A 325 -29.19 44.73 -13.97
C ALA A 325 -28.46 43.39 -13.85
N TYR A 326 -27.87 43.12 -12.70
CA TYR A 326 -27.35 41.81 -12.33
C TYR A 326 -27.89 41.39 -10.97
N SER A 327 -28.19 40.11 -10.81
CA SER A 327 -28.37 39.51 -9.50
C SER A 327 -27.01 39.03 -8.98
N VAL A 328 -26.79 39.19 -7.68
CA VAL A 328 -25.60 38.76 -6.98
C VAL A 328 -26.04 37.92 -5.79
N VAL A 329 -25.45 36.74 -5.62
CA VAL A 329 -25.71 35.84 -4.50
C VAL A 329 -24.39 35.55 -3.81
N VAL A 330 -24.35 35.77 -2.50
CA VAL A 330 -23.24 35.41 -1.61
C VAL A 330 -23.64 34.15 -0.88
N TYR A 331 -22.86 33.09 -1.06
CA TYR A 331 -23.21 31.73 -0.66
C TYR A 331 -22.12 31.13 0.23
N ASP A 332 -22.51 30.56 1.37
CA ASP A 332 -21.65 29.86 2.32
C ASP A 332 -21.55 28.37 1.98
N MET A 333 -20.33 27.93 1.69
CA MET A 333 -19.99 26.54 1.35
C MET A 333 -20.19 25.58 2.51
N GLY A 334 -20.13 26.05 3.76
CA GLY A 334 -20.34 25.23 4.96
C GLY A 334 -21.77 24.70 5.11
N SER A 335 -22.70 25.20 4.30
CA SER A 335 -24.11 24.85 4.34
C SER A 335 -24.51 23.63 3.50
N LEU A 336 -23.62 23.11 2.64
CA LEU A 336 -23.91 21.91 1.85
C LEU A 336 -23.83 20.66 2.71
N ALA A 337 -24.88 19.83 2.63
CA ALA A 337 -24.83 18.46 3.11
C ALA A 337 -23.82 17.67 2.27
N VAL A 338 -22.92 16.95 2.93
CA VAL A 338 -21.93 16.09 2.29
C VAL A 338 -22.62 15.08 1.37
N ASP A 339 -22.21 15.01 0.10
CA ASP A 339 -22.70 14.04 -0.88
C ASP A 339 -22.34 12.60 -0.46
N ASP A 340 -23.36 11.83 -0.08
CA ASP A 340 -23.23 10.43 0.39
C ASP A 340 -22.60 9.51 -0.67
N GLY A 341 -22.87 9.76 -1.96
CA GLY A 341 -22.37 8.92 -3.06
C GLY A 341 -20.88 9.07 -3.30
N LYS A 342 -20.39 10.32 -3.28
CA LYS A 342 -18.94 10.60 -3.39
C LYS A 342 -18.18 10.16 -2.15
N THR A 343 -18.77 10.33 -0.97
CA THR A 343 -18.18 9.86 0.28
C THR A 343 -17.97 8.34 0.26
N LEU A 344 -18.96 7.59 -0.24
CA LEU A 344 -18.85 6.14 -0.43
C LEU A 344 -17.76 5.76 -1.44
N SER A 345 -17.67 6.45 -2.58
CA SER A 345 -16.64 6.18 -3.59
C SER A 345 -15.22 6.41 -3.03
N LEU A 346 -15.02 7.50 -2.29
CA LEU A 346 -13.73 7.82 -1.66
C LEU A 346 -13.37 6.85 -0.54
N PHE A 347 -14.36 6.38 0.20
CA PHE A 347 -14.18 5.32 1.19
C PHE A 347 -13.73 4.00 0.55
N ILE A 348 -14.37 3.60 -0.55
CA ILE A 348 -13.98 2.38 -1.29
C ILE A 348 -12.56 2.50 -1.86
N GLN A 349 -12.19 3.65 -2.43
CA GLN A 349 -10.84 3.90 -2.92
C GLN A 349 -9.80 3.83 -1.79
N THR A 350 -10.11 4.46 -0.66
CA THR A 350 -9.30 4.38 0.57
C THR A 350 -9.10 2.93 1.01
N LEU A 351 -10.17 2.15 1.05
CA LEU A 351 -10.13 0.75 1.43
C LEU A 351 -9.23 -0.05 0.49
N PHE A 352 -9.32 0.18 -0.82
CA PHE A 352 -8.50 -0.51 -1.82
C PHE A 352 -7.01 -0.18 -1.67
N ILE A 353 -6.67 1.10 -1.47
CA ILE A 353 -5.28 1.53 -1.21
C ILE A 353 -4.77 0.90 0.08
N GLY A 354 -5.56 0.92 1.15
CA GLY A 354 -5.22 0.29 2.42
C GLY A 354 -4.98 -1.21 2.29
N LEU A 355 -5.81 -1.91 1.51
CA LEU A 355 -5.68 -3.34 1.26
C LEU A 355 -4.44 -3.66 0.41
N LEU A 356 -4.14 -2.86 -0.61
CA LEU A 356 -2.95 -3.01 -1.44
C LEU A 356 -1.67 -2.83 -0.62
N ILE A 357 -1.56 -1.74 0.11
CA ILE A 357 -0.39 -1.48 0.98
C ILE A 357 -0.33 -2.55 2.08
N GLY A 358 -1.49 -2.99 2.60
CA GLY A 358 -1.57 -4.03 3.61
C GLY A 358 -1.04 -5.37 3.09
N GLY A 359 -1.32 -5.70 1.83
CA GLY A 359 -0.77 -6.86 1.15
C GLY A 359 0.76 -6.78 1.00
N ILE A 360 1.29 -5.61 0.66
CA ILE A 360 2.76 -5.38 0.59
C ILE A 360 3.39 -5.56 1.99
N LEU A 361 2.80 -4.95 3.02
CA LEU A 361 3.28 -5.12 4.39
C LEU A 361 3.23 -6.58 4.82
N PHE A 362 2.10 -7.25 4.57
CA PHE A 362 1.92 -8.66 4.89
C PHE A 362 2.98 -9.52 4.20
N PHE A 363 3.29 -9.26 2.93
CA PHE A 363 4.36 -9.95 2.21
C PHE A 363 5.72 -9.80 2.91
N PHE A 364 6.09 -8.59 3.33
CA PHE A 364 7.36 -8.38 4.03
C PHE A 364 7.39 -9.05 5.40
N LEU A 365 6.31 -8.92 6.18
CA LEU A 365 6.20 -9.58 7.49
C LEU A 365 6.24 -11.10 7.36
N TYR A 366 5.51 -11.65 6.40
CA TYR A 366 5.53 -13.07 6.08
C TYR A 366 6.94 -13.53 5.70
N LYS A 367 7.61 -12.82 4.78
CA LYS A 367 8.98 -13.15 4.37
C LYS A 367 9.98 -13.05 5.50
N MET A 368 9.82 -12.07 6.39
CA MET A 368 10.67 -11.88 7.56
C MET A 368 10.51 -13.03 8.57
N ILE A 369 9.33 -13.62 8.69
CA ILE A 369 9.07 -14.81 9.52
C ILE A 369 9.56 -16.08 8.82
N GLU A 370 9.34 -16.21 7.51
CA GLU A 370 9.68 -17.39 6.72
C GLU A 370 11.20 -17.58 6.59
N TYR A 371 11.95 -16.51 6.37
CA TYR A 371 13.39 -16.57 6.10
C TYR A 371 14.21 -17.29 7.18
N PRO A 372 14.12 -16.94 8.48
CA PRO A 372 14.93 -17.62 9.49
C PRO A 372 14.56 -19.10 9.62
N LEU A 373 13.29 -19.48 9.42
CA LEU A 373 12.87 -20.88 9.40
C LEU A 373 13.46 -21.64 8.19
N LYS A 374 13.46 -21.02 7.01
CA LYS A 374 14.04 -21.60 5.79
C LYS A 374 15.56 -21.74 5.89
N SER A 375 16.24 -20.72 6.41
CA SER A 375 17.68 -20.75 6.66
C SER A 375 18.05 -21.87 7.63
N MET A 376 17.31 -21.98 8.74
CA MET A 376 17.49 -23.05 9.72
C MET A 376 17.29 -24.44 9.10
N ASN A 377 16.28 -24.61 8.24
CA ASN A 377 16.02 -25.88 7.54
C ASN A 377 17.16 -26.25 6.57
N LEU A 378 17.69 -25.27 5.82
CA LEU A 378 18.83 -25.49 4.92
C LEU A 378 20.09 -25.86 5.71
N GLN A 379 20.40 -25.13 6.78
CA GLN A 379 21.52 -25.44 7.67
C GLN A 379 21.38 -26.82 8.31
N LEU A 380 20.17 -27.21 8.72
CA LEU A 380 19.87 -28.55 9.22
C LEU A 380 20.12 -29.63 8.16
N ASN A 381 19.66 -29.43 6.92
CA ASN A 381 19.85 -30.37 5.84
C ASN A 381 21.34 -30.52 5.47
N ASP A 382 22.09 -29.42 5.46
CA ASP A 382 23.52 -29.43 5.19
C ASP A 382 24.30 -30.06 6.36
N ALA A 383 23.92 -29.79 7.60
CA ALA A 383 24.46 -30.43 8.79
C ALA A 383 24.26 -31.96 8.73
N LEU A 384 23.07 -32.43 8.39
CA LEU A 384 22.77 -33.86 8.23
C LEU A 384 23.55 -34.53 7.09
N LYS A 385 23.86 -33.81 6.01
CA LYS A 385 24.61 -34.35 4.86
C LYS A 385 26.12 -34.31 5.03
N SER A 386 26.64 -33.25 5.63
CA SER A 386 28.09 -32.97 5.74
C SER A 386 28.68 -33.37 7.09
N GLY A 387 27.84 -33.80 8.05
CA GLY A 387 28.26 -34.10 9.41
C GLY A 387 28.52 -32.84 10.26
N GLY A 388 28.07 -31.66 9.81
CA GLY A 388 28.13 -30.44 10.59
C GLY A 388 27.19 -30.49 11.80
N SER A 389 27.59 -29.85 12.92
CA SER A 389 26.87 -29.93 14.20
C SER A 389 26.20 -28.62 14.65
N HIS A 390 26.44 -27.52 13.94
CA HIS A 390 26.06 -26.19 14.41
C HIS A 390 25.11 -25.48 13.44
N ILE A 391 23.96 -25.04 13.96
CA ILE A 391 23.00 -24.17 13.28
C ILE A 391 23.08 -22.80 13.93
N THR A 392 23.43 -21.77 13.15
CA THR A 392 23.52 -20.38 13.61
C THR A 392 22.24 -19.61 13.27
N ILE A 393 21.72 -18.89 14.26
CA ILE A 393 20.64 -17.92 14.09
C ILE A 393 21.18 -16.54 14.39
N ASP A 394 21.41 -15.75 13.35
CA ASP A 394 21.89 -14.36 13.47
C ASP A 394 20.78 -13.36 13.88
N TYR A 395 19.62 -13.87 14.31
CA TYR A 395 18.43 -13.10 14.65
C TYR A 395 18.25 -13.05 16.16
N ASP A 396 17.95 -11.88 16.70
CA ASP A 396 17.59 -11.73 18.11
C ASP A 396 16.12 -12.17 18.34
N PHE A 397 15.93 -13.49 18.28
CA PHE A 397 14.65 -14.14 18.52
C PHE A 397 14.82 -15.34 19.46
N PRO A 398 14.63 -15.14 20.79
CA PRO A 398 15.00 -16.11 21.82
C PRO A 398 14.38 -17.50 21.63
N VAL A 399 13.12 -17.56 21.19
CA VAL A 399 12.40 -18.83 20.96
C VAL A 399 13.08 -19.65 19.85
N LEU A 400 13.50 -18.99 18.77
CA LEU A 400 14.13 -19.67 17.65
C LEU A 400 15.58 -20.05 17.98
N GLN A 401 16.32 -19.21 18.70
CA GLN A 401 17.65 -19.53 19.22
C GLN A 401 17.64 -20.78 20.10
N ASN A 402 16.68 -20.88 21.02
CA ASN A 402 16.48 -22.07 21.85
C ASN A 402 16.22 -23.32 21.00
N LEU A 403 15.38 -23.20 19.96
CA LEU A 403 15.11 -24.30 19.04
C LEU A 403 16.37 -24.73 18.26
N ALA A 404 17.15 -23.80 17.72
CA ALA A 404 18.38 -24.12 17.01
C ALA A 404 19.45 -24.75 17.92
N SER A 405 19.54 -24.30 19.17
CA SER A 405 20.43 -24.90 20.17
C SER A 405 20.04 -26.37 20.44
N ASN A 406 18.75 -26.64 20.63
CA ASN A 406 18.23 -28.00 20.84
C ASN A 406 18.47 -28.90 19.61
N ILE A 407 18.27 -28.38 18.40
CA ILE A 407 18.51 -29.12 17.15
C ILE A 407 20.01 -29.38 16.96
N SER A 408 20.88 -28.40 17.20
CA SER A 408 22.34 -28.55 17.13
C SER A 408 22.82 -29.61 18.11
N SER A 409 22.27 -29.62 19.33
CA SER A 409 22.55 -30.64 20.34
C SER A 409 22.11 -32.03 19.87
N ALA A 410 20.95 -32.16 19.22
CA ALA A 410 20.47 -33.43 18.68
C ALA A 410 21.31 -33.91 17.48
N LEU A 411 21.72 -33.00 16.59
CA LEU A 411 22.59 -33.31 15.46
C LEU A 411 23.95 -33.82 15.92
N THR A 412 24.55 -33.15 16.90
CA THR A 412 25.84 -33.54 17.50
C THR A 412 25.77 -34.96 18.08
N ARG A 413 24.68 -35.28 18.80
CA ARG A 413 24.43 -36.64 19.30
C ARG A 413 24.31 -37.69 18.20
N THR A 414 23.85 -37.31 17.00
CA THR A 414 23.60 -38.23 15.89
C THR A 414 24.84 -38.40 15.01
N SER A 415 25.63 -37.34 14.79
CA SER A 415 26.88 -37.39 14.03
C SER A 415 27.96 -38.23 14.72
N ASP A 416 28.02 -38.21 16.05
CA ASP A 416 28.97 -39.01 16.84
C ASP A 416 28.71 -40.52 16.77
N SER A 417 27.51 -40.95 16.33
CA SER A 417 27.18 -42.35 16.13
C SER A 417 27.74 -42.95 14.81
N GLY A 418 28.24 -42.11 13.90
CA GLY A 418 28.54 -42.48 12.50
C GLY A 418 30.01 -42.48 12.08
N SER A 419 30.95 -41.99 12.89
CA SER A 419 32.37 -41.94 12.47
C SER A 419 33.33 -42.43 13.53
N SER A 420 33.94 -43.58 13.26
CA SER A 420 35.14 -44.06 13.95
C SER A 420 36.37 -43.44 13.27
N ASN A 421 36.83 -42.29 13.76
CA ASN A 421 38.26 -41.98 13.86
C ASN A 421 38.53 -40.66 14.60
N ALA A 422 39.28 -40.82 15.68
CA ALA A 422 39.97 -39.89 16.57
C ALA A 422 39.99 -38.37 16.30
N MET A 423 39.72 -37.64 17.40
CA MET A 423 40.52 -36.52 17.94
C MET A 423 39.98 -35.09 17.81
N THR A 424 38.87 -34.82 18.50
CA THR A 424 38.80 -33.91 19.68
C THR A 424 37.41 -34.06 20.26
N SER A 425 37.28 -34.87 21.31
CA SER A 425 36.03 -35.11 22.04
C SER A 425 35.60 -33.84 22.76
N PHE A 426 34.70 -33.07 22.16
CA PHE A 426 33.91 -32.08 22.89
C PHE A 426 32.70 -32.81 23.46
N GLU A 427 32.72 -33.07 24.77
CA GLU A 427 31.50 -33.51 25.47
C GLU A 427 30.43 -32.42 25.32
N PRO A 428 29.19 -32.78 24.94
CA PRO A 428 28.10 -31.82 24.90
C PRO A 428 27.87 -31.25 26.31
N ASP A 429 27.70 -29.93 26.41
CA ASP A 429 27.39 -29.26 27.68
C ASP A 429 26.03 -29.75 28.21
N ARG A 430 26.07 -30.71 29.15
CA ARG A 430 24.91 -31.32 29.78
C ARG A 430 24.39 -30.52 30.98
N THR A 431 24.90 -29.31 31.20
CA THR A 431 24.50 -28.47 32.35
C THR A 431 22.98 -28.25 32.40
N HIS A 432 22.31 -28.11 31.25
CA HIS A 432 20.84 -28.00 31.20
C HIS A 432 20.10 -29.30 31.58
N GLU A 433 20.62 -30.45 31.17
CA GLU A 433 20.06 -31.76 31.56
C GLU A 433 20.22 -31.99 33.06
N MET A 434 21.41 -31.69 33.59
CA MET A 434 21.73 -31.76 35.00
C MET A 434 20.76 -30.91 35.82
N ASN A 435 20.61 -29.63 35.49
CA ASN A 435 19.67 -28.72 36.18
C ASN A 435 18.22 -29.24 36.18
N ASN A 436 17.71 -29.68 35.03
CA ASN A 436 16.35 -30.20 34.93
C ASN A 436 16.15 -31.49 35.76
N LEU A 437 17.14 -32.37 35.79
CA LEU A 437 17.08 -33.60 36.58
C LEU A 437 17.01 -33.31 38.08
N VAL A 438 17.82 -32.37 38.58
CA VAL A 438 17.85 -32.03 40.01
C VAL A 438 16.54 -31.36 40.44
N GLU A 439 15.91 -30.57 39.55
CA GLU A 439 14.60 -29.95 39.80
C GLU A 439 13.44 -30.95 39.79
N LEU A 440 13.52 -32.02 38.98
CA LEU A 440 12.50 -33.07 38.93
C LEU A 440 12.55 -34.01 40.14
N ILE A 441 13.71 -34.14 40.78
CA ILE A 441 13.88 -34.97 41.97
C ILE A 441 13.30 -34.23 43.19
N GLY A 442 12.22 -34.76 43.75
CA GLY A 442 11.53 -34.18 44.91
C GLY A 442 12.28 -34.27 46.25
N PHE A 443 13.45 -34.90 46.27
CA PHE A 443 14.37 -34.99 47.41
C PHE A 443 15.54 -34.02 47.23
N GLY A 444 16.28 -33.73 48.30
CA GLY A 444 17.50 -32.92 48.18
C GLY A 444 18.46 -33.59 47.21
N SER A 445 18.80 -32.95 46.09
CA SER A 445 19.73 -33.52 45.13
C SER A 445 20.72 -32.50 44.57
N LEU A 446 21.83 -33.02 44.08
CA LEU A 446 22.83 -32.28 43.33
C LEU A 446 23.44 -33.16 42.24
N THR A 447 24.16 -32.53 41.32
CA THR A 447 24.94 -33.22 40.30
C THR A 447 26.38 -32.78 40.32
N ILE A 448 27.26 -33.73 40.04
CA ILE A 448 28.71 -33.53 40.04
C ILE A 448 29.25 -33.92 38.68
N ASN A 449 30.06 -33.06 38.07
CA ASN A 449 30.67 -33.32 36.77
C ASN A 449 31.59 -34.55 36.83
N GLY A 450 31.51 -35.41 35.81
CA GLY A 450 32.30 -36.63 35.68
C GLY A 450 33.81 -36.37 35.54
N ASN A 451 34.16 -35.29 34.85
CA ASN A 451 35.53 -35.00 34.44
C ASN A 451 36.33 -34.26 35.52
N ASP A 452 35.77 -33.20 36.11
CA ASP A 452 36.50 -32.34 37.06
C ASP A 452 36.01 -32.43 38.51
N ARG A 453 35.00 -33.26 38.78
CA ARG A 453 34.39 -33.44 40.12
C ARG A 453 33.95 -32.13 40.74
N THR A 454 33.40 -31.22 39.93
CA THR A 454 32.80 -29.98 40.41
C THR A 454 31.28 -30.08 40.48
N ILE A 455 30.66 -29.36 41.42
CA ILE A 455 29.20 -29.28 41.54
C ILE A 455 28.65 -28.47 40.37
N SER A 456 27.76 -29.07 39.56
CA SER A 456 27.23 -28.40 38.35
C SER A 456 25.75 -28.04 38.43
N ALA A 457 24.97 -28.67 39.34
CA ALA A 457 23.61 -28.26 39.65
C ALA A 457 23.18 -28.74 41.04
N MET A 458 22.26 -28.03 41.69
CA MET A 458 21.76 -28.33 43.04
C MET A 458 20.34 -27.78 43.21
N ASN A 459 19.41 -28.58 43.74
CA ASN A 459 18.05 -28.10 43.97
C ASN A 459 17.89 -27.38 45.31
N ALA A 460 16.77 -26.66 45.46
CA ALA A 460 16.49 -25.85 46.65
C ALA A 460 16.43 -26.68 47.93
N VAL A 461 15.94 -27.93 47.86
CA VAL A 461 15.84 -28.83 49.02
C VAL A 461 17.22 -29.24 49.53
N PHE A 462 18.18 -29.49 48.63
CA PHE A 462 19.56 -29.75 49.01
C PHE A 462 20.23 -28.50 49.59
N GLN A 463 20.01 -27.33 48.99
CA GLN A 463 20.54 -26.05 49.50
C GLN A 463 20.04 -25.75 50.92
N GLU A 464 18.75 -25.96 51.18
CA GLU A 464 18.15 -25.76 52.51
C GLU A 464 18.77 -26.71 53.54
N LYS A 465 18.88 -27.99 53.21
CA LYS A 465 19.40 -29.02 54.14
C LYS A 465 20.90 -28.90 54.36
N SER A 466 21.68 -28.62 53.31
CA SER A 466 23.15 -28.51 53.35
C SER A 466 23.67 -27.15 53.80
N HIS A 467 22.81 -26.13 53.82
CA HIS A 467 23.17 -24.71 53.95
C HIS A 467 24.16 -24.20 52.90
N MET A 468 24.36 -24.95 51.81
CA MET A 468 25.15 -24.51 50.66
C MET A 468 24.28 -23.66 49.75
N ASN A 469 24.83 -22.55 49.26
CA ASN A 469 24.18 -21.74 48.24
C ASN A 469 24.67 -22.18 46.86
N LEU A 470 23.74 -22.42 45.93
CA LEU A 470 24.06 -22.80 44.55
C LEU A 470 24.95 -21.74 43.85
N GLN A 471 24.72 -20.44 44.07
CA GLN A 471 25.50 -19.39 43.41
C GLN A 471 26.98 -19.39 43.83
N ASP A 472 27.26 -19.75 45.07
CA ASP A 472 28.61 -19.79 45.63
C ASP A 472 29.30 -21.15 45.42
N SER A 473 28.51 -22.19 45.16
CA SER A 473 28.97 -23.59 45.06
C SER A 473 29.03 -24.12 43.63
N LEU A 474 28.53 -23.36 42.64
CA LEU A 474 28.60 -23.74 41.24
C LEU A 474 30.07 -23.77 40.79
N TYR A 475 30.50 -24.87 40.17
CA TYR A 475 31.90 -25.16 39.80
C TYR A 475 32.86 -25.36 40.97
N MET A 476 32.37 -25.44 42.21
CA MET A 476 33.19 -25.80 43.38
C MET A 476 33.57 -27.28 43.30
N SER A 477 34.83 -27.60 43.54
CA SER A 477 35.26 -29.01 43.63
C SER A 477 34.67 -29.67 44.87
N VAL A 478 34.31 -30.96 44.81
CA VAL A 478 33.90 -31.72 46.01
C VAL A 478 34.94 -31.62 47.13
N ASN A 479 36.22 -31.49 46.78
CA ASN A 479 37.31 -31.34 47.74
C ASN A 479 37.28 -30.02 48.52
N GLU A 480 36.55 -29.02 48.04
CA GLU A 480 36.46 -27.67 48.61
C GLU A 480 35.20 -27.46 49.44
N ILE A 481 34.33 -28.49 49.54
CA ILE A 481 33.12 -28.43 50.36
C ILE A 481 33.49 -28.16 51.83
N PRO A 482 32.90 -27.10 52.46
CA PRO A 482 33.24 -26.72 53.83
C PRO A 482 32.88 -27.75 54.90
N ASP A 483 31.78 -28.48 54.70
CA ASP A 483 31.34 -29.52 55.62
C ASP A 483 32.16 -30.80 55.42
N GLN A 484 32.90 -31.19 56.46
CA GLN A 484 33.86 -32.29 56.38
C GLN A 484 33.17 -33.67 56.26
N ALA A 485 32.00 -33.85 56.87
CA ALA A 485 31.27 -35.12 56.84
C ALA A 485 30.66 -35.36 55.45
N LEU A 486 29.98 -34.36 54.91
CA LEU A 486 29.43 -34.38 53.56
C LEU A 486 30.54 -34.55 52.52
N LYS A 487 31.64 -33.80 52.63
CA LYS A 487 32.79 -33.93 51.74
C LYS A 487 33.33 -35.37 51.70
N LEU A 488 33.64 -35.95 52.86
CA LEU A 488 34.22 -37.31 52.91
C LEU A 488 33.23 -38.36 52.40
N SER A 489 31.95 -38.21 52.72
CA SER A 489 30.91 -39.12 52.25
C SER A 489 30.75 -39.07 50.74
N LEU A 490 30.74 -37.87 50.13
CA LEU A 490 30.65 -37.71 48.68
C LEU A 490 31.89 -38.27 47.97
N ILE A 491 33.09 -38.07 48.51
CA ILE A 491 34.33 -38.62 47.92
C ILE A 491 34.30 -40.16 47.92
N ASP A 492 33.97 -40.78 49.06
CA ASP A 492 33.84 -42.25 49.16
C ASP A 492 32.78 -42.80 48.19
N LEU A 493 31.63 -42.12 48.13
CA LEU A 493 30.51 -42.54 47.30
C LEU A 493 30.90 -42.45 45.81
N LEU A 494 31.55 -41.37 45.39
CA LEU A 494 32.03 -41.19 44.02
C LEU A 494 33.06 -42.24 43.62
N GLU A 495 34.03 -42.57 44.49
CA GLU A 495 35.04 -43.60 44.23
C GLU A 495 34.41 -44.99 44.05
N ARG A 496 33.40 -45.31 44.87
CA ARG A 496 32.66 -46.57 44.75
C ARG A 496 31.82 -46.61 43.48
N VAL A 497 31.20 -45.49 43.09
CA VAL A 497 30.41 -45.40 41.86
C VAL A 497 31.29 -45.52 40.63
N ASP A 498 32.53 -45.05 40.70
CA ASP A 498 33.50 -45.26 39.61
C ASP A 498 33.85 -46.75 39.42
N ALA A 499 33.86 -47.54 40.50
CA ALA A 499 34.10 -48.98 40.44
C ALA A 499 32.90 -49.77 39.91
N GLU A 500 31.68 -49.35 40.24
CA GLU A 500 30.42 -50.00 39.84
C GLU A 500 29.38 -48.99 39.32
N PRO A 501 29.58 -48.42 38.10
CA PRO A 501 28.81 -47.26 37.65
C PRO A 501 27.35 -47.56 37.26
N ASP A 502 27.01 -48.83 37.06
CA ASP A 502 25.66 -49.26 36.71
C ASP A 502 24.76 -49.49 37.95
N GLN A 503 25.31 -49.38 39.16
CA GLN A 503 24.57 -49.56 40.42
C GLN A 503 24.35 -48.23 41.14
N ILE A 504 23.25 -48.17 41.90
CA ILE A 504 23.02 -47.08 42.86
C ILE A 504 23.79 -47.43 44.13
N ILE A 505 24.74 -46.58 44.49
CA ILE A 505 25.55 -46.78 45.68
C ILE A 505 25.10 -45.83 46.75
N THR A 506 24.93 -46.35 47.96
CA THR A 506 24.49 -45.57 49.11
C THR A 506 25.57 -45.44 50.17
N ASN A 507 25.50 -44.34 50.90
CA ASN A 507 26.29 -44.07 52.08
C ASN A 507 25.40 -43.42 53.16
N GLU A 508 25.61 -43.78 54.41
CA GLU A 508 24.95 -43.10 55.52
C GLU A 508 25.71 -41.82 55.85
N LEU A 509 24.96 -40.72 56.00
CA LEU A 509 25.50 -39.42 56.35
C LEU A 509 24.70 -38.86 57.53
N GLU A 510 25.39 -38.62 58.64
CA GLU A 510 24.86 -37.76 59.70
C GLU A 510 25.13 -36.30 59.31
N PHE A 511 24.06 -35.55 59.11
CA PHE A 511 24.12 -34.17 58.63
C PHE A 511 23.18 -33.30 59.45
N ASN A 512 23.70 -32.22 60.06
CA ASN A 512 22.92 -31.29 60.90
C ASN A 512 22.11 -31.94 62.05
N GLY A 513 22.58 -33.09 62.58
CA GLY A 513 21.93 -33.79 63.69
C GLY A 513 20.81 -34.74 63.28
N GLU A 514 20.59 -34.94 61.97
CA GLU A 514 19.68 -35.92 61.41
C GLU A 514 20.46 -36.94 60.54
N SER A 515 19.98 -38.18 60.51
CA SER A 515 20.59 -39.23 59.69
C SER A 515 19.94 -39.25 58.32
N TYR A 516 20.77 -39.22 57.28
CA TYR A 516 20.37 -39.28 55.88
C TYR A 516 21.08 -40.42 55.17
N GLN A 517 20.46 -40.93 54.12
CA GLN A 517 21.09 -41.83 53.18
C GLN A 517 21.40 -41.05 51.90
N LEU A 518 22.69 -40.88 51.60
CA LEU A 518 23.13 -40.40 50.30
C LEU A 518 23.10 -41.56 49.32
N ALA A 519 22.38 -41.41 48.22
CA ALA A 519 22.42 -42.31 47.08
C ALA A 519 23.09 -41.58 45.91
N ALA A 520 24.04 -42.22 45.22
CA ALA A 520 24.48 -41.73 43.93
C ALA A 520 24.49 -42.78 42.84
N GLN A 521 24.35 -42.28 41.63
CA GLN A 521 24.37 -43.05 40.41
C GLN A 521 25.16 -42.27 39.35
N ALA A 522 26.02 -42.99 38.62
CA ALA A 522 26.70 -42.43 37.47
C ALA A 522 25.75 -42.38 36.27
N VAL A 523 25.80 -41.26 35.55
CA VAL A 523 25.16 -41.12 34.24
C VAL A 523 26.23 -41.26 33.18
N GLN A 524 26.12 -42.31 32.37
CA GLN A 524 27.07 -42.61 31.31
C GLN A 524 26.96 -41.63 30.14
N GLY A 525 28.11 -41.14 29.69
CA GLY A 525 28.33 -40.36 28.48
C GLY A 525 28.97 -41.20 27.37
N SER A 526 29.40 -40.54 26.29
CA SER A 526 30.02 -41.22 25.14
C SER A 526 31.48 -41.61 25.36
N GLN A 527 32.15 -41.08 26.39
CA GLN A 527 33.57 -41.29 26.70
C GLN A 527 33.82 -41.81 28.13
N GLY A 528 32.78 -42.13 28.89
CA GLY A 528 32.85 -42.50 30.30
C GLY A 528 31.71 -41.87 31.10
N ILE A 529 31.88 -41.76 32.42
CA ILE A 529 30.86 -41.13 33.29
C ILE A 529 30.81 -39.63 32.97
N SER A 530 29.64 -39.14 32.54
CA SER A 530 29.44 -37.74 32.18
C SER A 530 29.19 -36.88 33.42
N TYR A 531 28.37 -37.38 34.34
CA TYR A 531 28.15 -36.77 35.66
C TYR A 531 27.53 -37.77 36.63
N TYR A 532 27.57 -37.43 37.91
CA TYR A 532 26.95 -38.17 39.00
C TYR A 532 25.69 -37.44 39.46
N VAL A 533 24.61 -38.19 39.68
CA VAL A 533 23.41 -37.67 40.35
C VAL A 533 23.48 -38.13 41.79
N ILE A 534 23.35 -37.20 42.73
CA ILE A 534 23.40 -37.47 44.16
C ILE A 534 22.09 -37.02 44.79
N VAL A 535 21.47 -37.91 45.56
CA VAL A 535 20.19 -37.69 46.21
C VAL A 535 20.33 -37.96 47.70
N LEU A 536 19.83 -37.03 48.49
CA LEU A 536 19.76 -37.07 49.94
C LEU A 536 18.36 -37.58 50.34
N LEU A 537 18.30 -38.84 50.75
CA LEU A 537 17.08 -39.51 51.21
C LEU A 537 17.01 -39.45 52.75
N PRO A 538 15.83 -39.22 53.34
CA PRO A 538 15.67 -39.33 54.79
C PRO A 538 15.91 -40.79 55.23
N ASN A 539 16.66 -41.00 56.32
CA ASN A 539 16.84 -42.33 56.90
C ASN A 539 15.63 -42.71 57.77
N ASP A 540 14.44 -42.73 57.16
CA ASP A 540 13.24 -43.27 57.78
C ASP A 540 13.25 -44.77 57.54
N GLY A 541 13.54 -45.53 58.60
CA GLY A 541 13.49 -46.99 58.55
C GLY A 541 12.10 -47.48 58.13
N GLY A 542 11.96 -47.82 56.86
CA GLY A 542 10.83 -48.61 56.34
C GLY A 542 10.26 -48.10 55.02
N TYR A 543 10.72 -48.66 53.91
CA TYR A 543 9.89 -48.96 52.75
C TYR A 543 10.39 -50.26 52.09
N ASP A 544 10.00 -51.39 52.67
CA ASP A 544 9.74 -52.62 51.90
C ASP A 544 8.41 -52.39 51.16
N GLU A 545 8.45 -52.35 49.82
CA GLU A 545 7.51 -52.94 48.83
C GLU A 545 7.58 -52.25 47.46
#